data_AF-A0A150WWB2-F1
#
_entry.id   AF-A0A150WWB2-F1
#
_cell.length_a   1.000
_cell.length_b   1.000
_cell.length_c   1.000
_cell.angle_alpha   90.00
_cell.angle_beta   90.00
_cell.angle_gamma   90.00
#
_symmetry.space_group_name_H-M   'P 1'
#
loop_
_entity.id
_entity.type
_entity.pdbx_description
1 polymer ?
#
loop_
_entity_poly.entity_id
_entity_poly.type
_entity_poly.pdbx_seq_one_letter_code
_entity_poly.pdbx_strand_id
1 'polypeptide(L)'
;MISLIGHVLVHRILSSMAREFAFSQRLVRNLSILNLVVICFFTANMPTAPSLWLFIGILLITLKFFPRILRFFLMKRMRSALIPLLDAVILGLQTGKSFRSSLYAAIENQSGWMRHQLMELYQSLAMSENVIAMKSALLQDFRDEILEIDRSQSRCIDQVRALRRELKMHEDFRRRSGQVSQQLKMQAIIVTALYVALLFFVIMQFGFKEHGKLILMSCLIFLSGLIWIFAMGRRLKWKV
;
A
#
# COMPACT_ATOMS: atom_id res chain seq x y z
N MET A 1 23.35 -25.67 -3.60
CA MET A 1 23.86 -24.46 -2.89
C MET A 1 23.02 -23.20 -3.13
N ILE A 2 22.61 -22.88 -4.36
CA ILE A 2 21.85 -21.66 -4.69
C ILE A 2 20.50 -21.57 -3.92
N SER A 3 19.82 -22.70 -3.72
CA SER A 3 18.57 -22.79 -2.94
C SER A 3 18.73 -22.43 -1.44
N LEU A 4 19.84 -22.82 -0.81
CA LEU A 4 20.14 -22.52 0.60
C LEU A 4 20.42 -21.02 0.81
N ILE A 5 21.15 -20.39 -0.12
CA ILE A 5 21.43 -18.94 -0.08
C ILE A 5 20.14 -18.14 -0.26
N GLY A 6 19.25 -18.58 -1.16
CA GLY A 6 17.92 -18.00 -1.34
C GLY A 6 17.07 -18.09 -0.06
N HIS A 7 17.08 -19.24 0.61
CA HIS A 7 16.35 -19.44 1.86
C HIS A 7 16.89 -18.55 3.01
N VAL A 8 18.21 -18.40 3.13
CA VAL A 8 18.83 -17.50 4.12
C VAL A 8 18.48 -16.03 3.86
N LEU A 9 18.44 -15.62 2.59
CA LEU A 9 18.00 -14.28 2.18
C LEU A 9 16.52 -14.03 2.52
N VAL A 10 15.66 -15.00 2.22
CA VAL A 10 14.23 -14.96 2.56
C VAL A 10 14.04 -14.84 4.07
N HIS A 11 14.75 -15.65 4.84
CA HIS A 11 14.69 -15.62 6.31
C HIS A 11 15.21 -14.29 6.87
N ARG A 12 16.30 -13.73 6.32
CA ARG A 12 16.83 -12.43 6.76
C ARG A 12 15.86 -11.29 6.47
N ILE A 13 15.21 -11.30 5.32
CA ILE A 13 14.22 -10.28 4.91
C ILE A 13 12.94 -10.41 5.75
N LEU A 14 12.45 -11.63 5.98
CA LEU A 14 11.32 -11.88 6.87
C LEU A 14 11.65 -11.52 8.34
N SER A 15 12.87 -11.80 8.81
CA SER A 15 13.34 -11.42 10.14
C SER A 15 13.49 -9.90 10.30
N SER A 16 13.94 -9.19 9.26
CA SER A 16 13.98 -7.72 9.29
C SER A 16 12.56 -7.17 9.32
N MET A 17 11.63 -7.70 8.52
CA MET A 17 10.21 -7.30 8.58
C MET A 17 9.54 -7.62 9.90
N ALA A 18 9.86 -8.77 10.50
CA ALA A 18 9.35 -9.15 11.80
C ALA A 18 9.73 -8.13 12.87
N ARG A 19 10.99 -7.68 12.82
CA ARG A 19 11.50 -6.60 13.69
C ARG A 19 10.87 -5.25 13.37
N GLU A 20 10.63 -4.93 12.10
CA GLU A 20 10.08 -3.63 11.70
C GLU A 20 8.59 -3.47 11.97
N PHE A 21 7.83 -4.57 11.94
CA PHE A 21 6.38 -4.53 12.10
C PHE A 21 5.90 -5.32 13.32
N ALA A 22 6.81 -5.67 14.25
CA ALA A 22 6.52 -6.44 15.47
C ALA A 22 5.63 -7.67 15.20
N PHE A 23 5.85 -8.36 14.08
CA PHE A 23 5.06 -9.55 13.75
C PHE A 23 5.42 -10.70 14.69
N SER A 24 4.39 -11.50 15.03
CA SER A 24 4.57 -12.75 15.77
C SER A 24 5.65 -13.62 15.13
N GLN A 25 6.65 -13.99 15.91
CA GLN A 25 7.77 -14.83 15.49
C GLN A 25 7.31 -16.21 14.99
N ARG A 26 6.11 -16.66 15.41
CA ARG A 26 5.46 -17.88 14.90
C ARG A 26 4.97 -17.72 13.44
N LEU A 27 4.42 -16.56 13.08
CA LEU A 27 3.96 -16.28 11.70
C LEU A 27 5.14 -16.27 10.73
N VAL A 28 6.23 -15.62 11.14
CA VAL A 28 7.48 -15.55 10.36
C VAL A 28 8.08 -16.93 10.15
N ARG A 29 8.09 -17.76 11.21
CA ARG A 29 8.56 -19.14 11.14
C ARG A 29 7.70 -19.99 10.20
N ASN A 30 6.38 -19.91 10.32
CA ASN A 30 5.46 -20.67 9.46
C ASN A 30 5.61 -20.26 7.99
N LEU A 31 5.75 -18.97 7.69
CA LEU A 31 6.00 -18.48 6.33
C LEU A 31 7.35 -18.94 5.78
N SER A 32 8.39 -18.99 6.60
CA SER A 32 9.69 -19.52 6.17
C SER A 32 9.66 -21.02 5.89
N ILE A 33 8.95 -21.80 6.70
CA ILE A 33 8.78 -23.25 6.51
C ILE A 33 7.98 -23.53 5.23
N LEU A 34 6.88 -22.80 5.01
CA LEU A 34 6.07 -22.94 3.81
C LEU A 34 6.89 -22.62 2.55
N ASN A 35 7.73 -21.59 2.59
CA ASN A 35 8.61 -21.24 1.49
C ASN A 35 9.64 -22.35 1.21
N LEU A 36 10.23 -22.94 2.25
CA LEU A 36 11.14 -24.08 2.12
C LEU A 36 10.46 -25.30 1.49
N VAL A 37 9.23 -25.61 1.89
CA VAL A 37 8.44 -26.71 1.29
C VAL A 37 8.17 -26.47 -0.19
N VAL A 38 7.79 -25.24 -0.57
CA VAL A 38 7.55 -24.87 -1.97
C VAL A 38 8.83 -24.98 -2.80
N ILE A 39 9.97 -24.50 -2.28
CA ILE A 39 11.25 -24.61 -2.97
C ILE A 39 11.65 -26.08 -3.16
N CYS A 40 11.55 -26.90 -2.12
CA CYS A 40 11.86 -28.34 -2.20
C CYS A 40 10.96 -29.07 -3.20
N PHE A 41 9.65 -28.78 -3.20
CA PHE A 41 8.69 -29.37 -4.13
C PHE A 41 9.02 -29.02 -5.59
N PHE A 42 9.34 -27.77 -5.89
CA PHE A 42 9.71 -27.35 -7.25
C PHE A 42 11.05 -27.93 -7.70
N THR A 43 12.05 -28.02 -6.82
CA THR A 43 13.34 -28.63 -7.16
C THR A 43 13.26 -30.13 -7.41
N ALA A 44 12.29 -30.83 -6.81
CA ALA A 44 12.10 -32.27 -6.99
C ALA A 44 11.34 -32.63 -8.28
N ASN A 45 10.40 -31.76 -8.72
CA ASN A 45 9.51 -32.06 -9.85
C ASN A 45 9.99 -31.52 -11.21
N MET A 46 10.92 -30.56 -11.23
CA MET A 46 11.36 -29.86 -12.47
C MET A 46 12.88 -29.92 -12.63
N PRO A 47 13.45 -30.98 -13.25
CA PRO A 47 14.89 -31.15 -13.41
C PRO A 47 15.49 -30.36 -14.59
N THR A 48 14.68 -29.70 -15.42
CA THR A 48 15.18 -28.94 -16.59
C THR A 48 15.83 -27.63 -16.15
N ALA A 49 17.10 -27.42 -16.53
CA ALA A 49 17.86 -26.21 -16.18
C ALA A 49 17.12 -24.87 -16.42
N PRO A 50 16.44 -24.61 -17.56
CA PRO A 50 15.79 -23.32 -17.79
C PRO A 50 14.59 -23.05 -16.87
N SER A 51 13.84 -24.08 -16.45
CA SER A 51 12.68 -23.90 -15.56
C SER A 51 13.10 -23.52 -14.14
N LEU A 52 14.22 -24.07 -13.65
CA LEU A 52 14.82 -23.71 -12.37
C LEU A 52 15.32 -22.25 -12.36
N TRP A 53 15.96 -21.79 -13.43
CA TRP A 53 16.39 -20.39 -13.55
C TRP A 53 15.22 -19.40 -13.58
N LEU A 54 14.13 -19.73 -14.29
CA LEU A 54 12.91 -18.93 -14.27
C LEU A 54 12.28 -18.88 -12.88
N PHE A 55 12.21 -20.01 -12.19
CA PHE A 55 11.69 -20.09 -10.81
C PHE A 55 12.52 -19.24 -9.84
N ILE A 56 13.86 -19.34 -9.91
CA ILE A 56 14.77 -18.51 -9.11
C ILE A 56 14.56 -17.02 -9.41
N GLY A 57 14.42 -16.66 -10.69
CA GLY A 57 14.14 -15.28 -11.10
C GLY A 57 12.83 -14.75 -10.51
N ILE A 58 11.75 -15.51 -10.62
CA ILE A 58 10.43 -15.16 -10.05
C ILE A 58 10.51 -15.05 -8.52
N LEU A 59 11.25 -15.94 -7.85
CA LEU A 59 11.41 -15.93 -6.40
C LEU A 59 12.17 -14.67 -5.94
N LEU A 60 13.26 -14.31 -6.61
CA LEU A 60 14.03 -13.10 -6.30
C LEU A 60 13.24 -11.82 -6.55
N ILE A 61 12.48 -11.76 -7.65
CA ILE A 61 11.57 -10.65 -7.95
C ILE A 61 10.53 -10.53 -6.83
N THR A 62 9.84 -11.62 -6.52
CA THR A 62 8.82 -11.66 -5.47
C THR A 62 9.40 -11.21 -4.13
N LEU A 63 10.60 -11.69 -3.78
CA LEU A 63 11.28 -11.33 -2.54
C LEU A 63 11.68 -9.85 -2.46
N LYS A 64 12.04 -9.22 -3.59
CA LYS A 64 12.37 -7.80 -3.65
C LYS A 64 11.13 -6.90 -3.55
N PHE A 65 10.02 -7.32 -4.14
CA PHE A 65 8.78 -6.54 -4.16
C PHE A 65 7.89 -6.75 -2.93
N PHE A 66 7.89 -7.95 -2.35
CA PHE A 66 7.09 -8.31 -1.17
C PHE A 66 7.25 -7.32 0.01
N PRO A 67 8.48 -6.91 0.42
CA PRO A 67 8.69 -5.88 1.44
C PRO A 67 7.94 -4.58 1.18
N ARG A 68 8.05 -4.10 -0.05
CA ARG A 68 7.49 -2.81 -0.46
C ARG A 68 5.98 -2.87 -0.47
N ILE A 69 5.43 -3.95 -1.01
CA ILE A 69 3.99 -4.19 -1.08
C ILE A 69 3.41 -4.33 0.33
N LEU A 70 4.03 -5.15 1.19
CA LEU A 70 3.57 -5.36 2.56
C LEU A 70 3.61 -4.06 3.36
N ARG A 71 4.71 -3.29 3.29
CA ARG A 71 4.81 -1.97 3.93
C ARG A 71 3.71 -1.04 3.45
N PHE A 72 3.43 -1.01 2.14
CA PHE A 72 2.35 -0.20 1.59
C PHE A 72 0.97 -0.60 2.15
N PHE A 73 0.66 -1.90 2.22
CA PHE A 73 -0.59 -2.39 2.79
C PHE A 73 -0.72 -2.07 4.28
N LEU A 74 0.35 -2.27 5.05
CA LEU A 74 0.36 -1.99 6.49
C LEU A 74 0.19 -0.50 6.77
N MET A 75 0.88 0.37 6.04
CA MET A 75 0.71 1.83 6.16
C MET A 75 -0.70 2.27 5.76
N LYS A 76 -1.27 1.67 4.71
CA LYS A 76 -2.65 1.95 4.30
C LYS A 76 -3.63 1.56 5.40
N ARG A 77 -3.44 0.39 6.02
CA ARG A 77 -4.25 -0.09 7.14
C ARG A 77 -4.11 0.81 8.37
N MET A 78 -2.89 1.20 8.72
CA MET A 78 -2.61 2.12 9.84
C MET A 78 -3.35 3.44 9.65
N ARG A 79 -3.24 4.07 8.47
CA ARG A 79 -3.94 5.33 8.17
C ARG A 79 -5.45 5.22 8.39
N SER A 80 -6.06 4.15 7.89
CA SER A 80 -7.52 3.93 8.02
C SER A 80 -7.93 3.65 9.47
N ALA A 81 -7.03 3.10 10.28
CA ALA A 81 -7.26 2.82 11.69
C ALA A 81 -7.07 4.04 12.62
N LEU A 82 -6.37 5.09 12.18
CA LEU A 82 -6.23 6.33 12.96
C LEU A 82 -7.57 7.06 13.15
N ILE A 83 -8.45 7.03 12.15
CA ILE A 83 -9.77 7.67 12.24
C ILE A 83 -10.64 7.07 13.36
N PRO A 84 -10.89 5.74 13.41
CA PRO A 84 -11.65 5.14 14.50
C PRO A 84 -10.93 5.24 15.85
N LEU A 85 -9.59 5.30 15.87
CA LEU A 85 -8.83 5.60 17.09
C LEU A 85 -9.22 6.99 17.63
N LEU A 86 -9.19 8.02 16.79
CA LEU A 86 -9.59 9.37 17.18
C LEU A 86 -11.07 9.48 17.57
N ASP A 87 -11.95 8.70 16.93
CA ASP A 87 -13.36 8.62 17.35
C ASP A 87 -13.51 8.09 18.79
N ALA A 88 -12.75 7.05 19.16
CA ALA A 88 -12.71 6.54 20.53
C ALA A 88 -12.13 7.57 21.52
N VAL A 89 -11.12 8.34 21.10
CA VAL A 89 -10.55 9.43 21.92
C VAL A 89 -11.57 10.55 22.14
N ILE A 90 -12.26 11.00 21.09
CA ILE A 90 -13.31 12.02 21.19
C ILE A 90 -14.40 11.57 22.14
N LEU A 91 -14.82 10.31 22.05
CA LEU A 91 -15.83 9.73 22.94
C LEU A 91 -15.33 9.72 24.40
N GLY A 92 -14.08 9.33 24.63
CA GLY A 92 -13.46 9.38 25.96
C GLY A 92 -13.45 10.81 26.54
N LEU A 93 -13.05 11.79 25.74
CA LEU A 93 -13.06 13.21 26.14
C LEU A 93 -14.48 13.72 26.44
N GLN A 94 -15.48 13.32 25.65
CA GLN A 94 -16.89 13.68 25.90
C GLN A 94 -17.42 13.07 27.20
N THR A 95 -16.91 11.90 27.61
CA THR A 95 -17.23 11.28 28.90
C THR A 95 -16.46 11.89 30.10
N GLY A 96 -15.70 12.97 29.88
CA GLY A 96 -14.94 13.67 30.93
C GLY A 96 -13.58 13.07 31.26
N LYS A 97 -13.10 12.09 30.50
CA LYS A 97 -11.74 11.53 30.70
C LYS A 97 -10.68 12.49 30.16
N SER A 98 -9.48 12.45 30.74
CA SER A 98 -8.35 13.20 30.21
C SER A 98 -7.94 12.70 28.82
N PHE A 99 -7.29 13.56 28.03
CA PHE A 99 -6.82 13.21 26.69
C PHE A 99 -5.90 11.99 26.70
N ARG A 100 -4.89 11.98 27.58
CA ARG A 100 -3.95 10.87 27.72
C ARG A 100 -4.63 9.55 28.11
N SER A 101 -5.57 9.58 29.06
CA SER A 101 -6.35 8.39 29.45
C SER A 101 -7.22 7.86 28.31
N SER A 102 -7.87 8.77 27.57
CA SER A 102 -8.71 8.42 26.41
C SER A 102 -7.88 7.83 25.26
N LEU A 103 -6.71 8.41 24.99
CA LEU A 103 -5.77 7.92 23.99
C LEU A 103 -5.22 6.54 24.36
N TYR A 104 -4.80 6.34 25.60
CA TYR A 104 -4.34 5.04 26.08
C TYR A 104 -5.42 3.97 25.93
N ALA A 105 -6.65 4.25 26.37
CA ALA A 105 -7.77 3.30 26.23
C ALA A 105 -8.11 3.00 24.76
N ALA A 106 -8.05 4.00 23.88
CA ALA A 106 -8.27 3.82 22.44
C ALA A 106 -7.18 2.93 21.79
N ILE A 107 -5.93 3.06 22.23
CA ILE A 107 -4.80 2.24 21.77
C ILE A 107 -4.92 0.80 22.27
N GLU A 108 -5.33 0.62 23.53
CA GLU A 108 -5.47 -0.70 24.14
C GLU A 108 -6.55 -1.56 23.45
N ASN A 109 -7.61 -0.91 22.94
CA ASN A 109 -8.65 -1.55 22.13
C ASN A 109 -8.17 -2.04 20.76
N GLN A 110 -6.97 -1.65 20.31
CA GLN A 110 -6.38 -2.16 19.07
C GLN A 110 -5.69 -3.51 19.29
N SER A 111 -5.59 -4.33 18.24
CA SER A 111 -4.98 -5.65 18.31
C SER A 111 -3.70 -5.78 17.47
N GLY A 112 -2.79 -6.65 17.95
CA GLY A 112 -1.58 -7.06 17.23
C GLY A 112 -0.54 -5.95 17.07
N TRP A 113 0.11 -5.91 15.91
CA TRP A 113 1.23 -5.01 15.62
C TRP A 113 0.88 -3.52 15.75
N MET A 114 -0.36 -3.16 15.43
CA MET A 114 -0.82 -1.78 15.41
C MET A 114 -0.89 -1.19 16.81
N ARG A 115 -1.35 -1.97 17.79
CA ARG A 115 -1.31 -1.60 19.20
C ARG A 115 0.13 -1.33 19.65
N HIS A 116 1.08 -2.18 19.26
CA HIS A 116 2.48 -2.00 19.65
C HIS A 116 3.06 -0.69 19.11
N GLN A 117 2.85 -0.41 17.83
CA GLN A 117 3.30 0.83 17.19
C GLN A 117 2.66 2.10 17.78
N LEU A 118 1.36 2.05 18.07
CA LEU A 118 0.66 3.18 18.71
C LEU A 118 1.05 3.33 20.19
N MET A 119 1.37 2.24 20.89
CA MET A 119 1.86 2.28 22.26
C MET A 119 3.27 2.87 22.33
N GLU A 120 4.15 2.55 21.38
CA GLU A 120 5.45 3.23 21.22
C GLU A 120 5.26 4.74 21.02
N LEU A 121 4.27 5.14 20.20
CA LEU A 121 3.90 6.55 20.03
C LEU A 121 3.49 7.17 21.37
N TYR A 122 2.56 6.55 22.09
CA TYR A 122 2.10 7.02 23.39
C TYR A 122 3.25 7.16 24.41
N GLN A 123 4.15 6.19 24.48
CA GLN A 123 5.32 6.24 25.35
C GLN A 123 6.28 7.37 24.96
N SER A 124 6.44 7.65 23.66
CA SER A 124 7.24 8.78 23.17
C SER A 124 6.64 10.16 23.45
N LEU A 125 5.35 10.23 23.79
CA LEU A 125 4.70 11.45 24.29
C LEU A 125 4.94 11.63 25.80
N ALA A 126 5.10 10.53 26.54
CA ALA A 126 5.34 10.53 27.98
C ALA A 126 6.82 10.75 28.35
N MET A 127 7.75 10.18 27.59
CA MET A 127 9.20 10.36 27.77
C MET A 127 9.76 11.27 26.66
N SER A 128 10.08 12.52 27.01
CA SER A 128 10.53 13.54 26.04
C SER A 128 11.87 13.26 25.36
N GLU A 129 12.67 12.32 25.88
CA GLU A 129 14.07 12.09 25.46
C GLU A 129 14.27 10.94 24.47
N ASN A 130 13.32 10.01 24.35
CA ASN A 130 13.45 8.89 23.42
C ASN A 130 12.72 9.21 22.12
N VAL A 131 13.44 9.91 21.23
CA VAL A 131 13.10 9.95 19.79
C VAL A 131 13.33 8.55 19.23
N ILE A 132 12.41 7.63 19.49
CA ILE A 132 12.33 6.40 18.72
C ILE A 132 12.18 6.87 17.29
N ALA A 133 13.16 6.57 16.44
CA ALA A 133 13.16 6.95 15.04
C ALA A 133 11.95 6.30 14.37
N MET A 134 10.81 7.00 14.40
CA MET A 134 9.58 6.53 13.80
C MET A 134 9.82 6.41 12.30
N LYS A 135 9.83 5.18 11.80
CA LYS A 135 10.28 4.85 10.44
C LYS A 135 9.34 5.35 9.34
N SER A 136 8.18 5.90 9.69
CA SER A 136 7.20 6.39 8.72
C SER A 136 6.80 7.82 9.00
N ALA A 137 6.90 8.67 7.98
CA ALA A 137 6.44 10.07 8.01
C ALA A 137 5.02 10.21 8.58
N LEU A 138 4.09 9.34 8.17
CA LEU A 138 2.70 9.36 8.68
C LEU A 138 2.59 9.28 10.21
N LEU A 139 3.39 8.44 10.85
CA LEU A 139 3.35 8.32 12.32
C LEU A 139 4.08 9.48 13.00
N GLN A 140 5.09 10.07 12.34
CA GLN A 140 5.75 11.29 12.82
C GLN A 140 4.78 12.47 12.76
N ASP A 141 4.14 12.71 11.62
CA ASP A 141 3.14 13.75 11.42
C ASP A 141 2.03 13.64 12.49
N PHE A 142 1.49 12.42 12.66
CA PHE A 142 0.45 12.15 13.66
C PHE A 142 0.95 12.36 15.11
N ARG A 143 2.19 11.98 15.42
CA ARG A 143 2.78 12.21 16.75
C ARG A 143 2.90 13.70 17.03
N ASP A 144 3.41 14.47 16.07
CA ASP A 144 3.65 15.91 16.22
C ASP A 144 2.33 16.66 16.44
N GLU A 145 1.28 16.31 15.68
CA GLU A 145 -0.08 16.83 15.89
C GLU A 145 -0.64 16.46 17.27
N ILE A 146 -0.52 15.20 17.69
CA ILE A 146 -1.00 14.75 19.02
C ILE A 146 -0.24 15.45 20.16
N LEU A 147 1.05 15.70 19.97
CA LEU A 147 1.91 16.40 20.93
C LEU A 147 1.53 17.88 21.01
N GLU A 148 1.20 18.52 19.90
CA GLU A 148 0.67 19.89 19.87
C GLU A 148 -0.67 19.98 20.62
N ILE A 149 -1.56 18.99 20.42
CA ILE A 149 -2.84 18.90 21.13
C ILE A 149 -2.63 18.75 22.64
N ASP A 150 -1.71 17.88 23.07
CA ASP A 150 -1.42 17.66 24.49
C ASP A 150 -0.81 18.91 25.16
N ARG A 151 0.03 19.67 24.44
CA ARG A 151 0.64 20.92 24.94
C ARG A 151 -0.33 22.08 25.04
N SER A 152 -1.29 22.19 24.12
CA SER A 152 -2.16 23.36 24.04
C SER A 152 -3.21 23.44 25.16
N GLN A 153 -3.51 22.30 25.84
CA GLN A 153 -4.43 22.10 26.98
C GLN A 153 -5.83 22.74 26.90
N SER A 154 -6.16 23.42 25.82
CA SER A 154 -7.38 24.19 25.61
C SER A 154 -8.07 23.69 24.35
N ARG A 155 -9.40 23.52 24.42
CA ARG A 155 -10.23 23.03 23.29
C ARG A 155 -9.72 21.72 22.65
N CYS A 156 -9.15 20.80 23.46
CA CYS A 156 -8.61 19.53 22.98
C CYS A 156 -9.62 18.74 22.15
N ILE A 157 -10.91 18.74 22.51
CA ILE A 157 -11.97 18.08 21.74
C ILE A 157 -12.06 18.64 20.31
N ASP A 158 -12.00 19.96 20.15
CA ASP A 158 -12.13 20.61 18.84
C ASP A 158 -10.90 20.37 17.98
N GLN A 159 -9.71 20.36 18.58
CA GLN A 159 -8.46 20.04 17.87
C GLN A 159 -8.41 18.58 17.42
N VAL A 160 -8.80 17.64 18.29
CA VAL A 160 -8.90 16.21 17.91
C VAL A 160 -9.95 16.01 16.82
N ARG A 161 -11.07 16.75 16.85
CA ARG A 161 -12.06 16.75 15.77
C ARG A 161 -11.52 17.33 14.46
N ALA A 162 -10.73 18.40 14.52
CA ALA A 162 -10.09 19.00 13.36
C ALA A 162 -9.13 17.99 12.71
N LEU A 163 -8.25 17.40 13.50
CA LEU A 163 -7.33 16.35 13.07
C LEU A 163 -8.06 15.16 12.42
N ARG A 164 -9.13 14.68 13.05
CA ARG A 164 -9.96 13.61 12.47
C ARG A 164 -10.53 14.01 11.10
N ARG A 165 -11.04 15.24 10.97
CA ARG A 165 -11.64 15.72 9.70
C ARG A 165 -10.59 15.81 8.61
N GLU A 166 -9.39 16.29 8.93
CA GLU A 166 -8.27 16.35 8.00
C GLU A 166 -7.85 14.96 7.52
N LEU A 167 -7.62 14.01 8.43
CA LEU A 167 -7.29 12.63 8.08
C LEU A 167 -8.37 11.98 7.20
N LYS A 168 -9.65 12.22 7.53
CA LYS A 168 -10.79 11.72 6.73
C LYS A 168 -10.84 12.36 5.35
N MET A 169 -10.63 13.68 5.26
CA MET A 169 -10.58 14.40 3.98
C MET A 169 -9.49 13.82 3.09
N HIS A 170 -8.28 13.61 3.63
CA HIS A 170 -7.19 12.99 2.88
C HIS A 170 -7.49 11.57 2.43
N GLU A 171 -8.16 10.76 3.26
CA GLU A 171 -8.56 9.40 2.88
C GLU A 171 -9.62 9.40 1.77
N ASP A 172 -10.65 10.23 1.91
CA ASP A 172 -11.72 10.36 0.90
C ASP A 172 -11.19 10.89 -0.42
N PHE A 173 -10.29 11.88 -0.37
CA PHE A 173 -9.62 12.40 -1.54
C PHE A 173 -8.77 11.34 -2.26
N ARG A 174 -7.98 10.57 -1.51
CA ARG A 174 -7.18 9.45 -2.07
C ARG A 174 -8.08 8.37 -2.68
N ARG A 175 -9.21 8.08 -2.04
CA ARG A 175 -10.19 7.11 -2.55
C ARG A 175 -10.82 7.58 -3.85
N ARG A 176 -11.32 8.82 -3.89
CA ARG A 176 -11.97 9.41 -5.07
C ARG A 176 -10.99 9.55 -6.24
N SER A 177 -9.80 10.08 -6.00
CA SER A 177 -8.75 10.18 -7.03
C SER A 177 -8.33 8.81 -7.56
N GLY A 178 -8.20 7.81 -6.69
CA GLY A 178 -7.94 6.42 -7.06
C GLY A 178 -9.05 5.84 -7.95
N GLN A 179 -10.32 6.04 -7.58
CA GLN A 179 -11.48 5.60 -8.36
C GLN A 179 -11.50 6.23 -9.76
N VAL A 180 -11.30 7.55 -9.87
CA VAL A 180 -11.28 8.21 -11.18
C VAL A 180 -10.11 7.72 -12.04
N SER A 181 -8.92 7.53 -11.46
CA SER A 181 -7.78 6.96 -12.19
C SER A 181 -8.06 5.53 -12.66
N GLN A 182 -8.73 4.71 -11.84
CA GLN A 182 -9.13 3.36 -12.24
C GLN A 182 -10.19 3.36 -13.34
N GLN A 183 -11.18 4.25 -13.26
CA GLN A 183 -12.20 4.42 -14.31
C GLN A 183 -11.57 4.82 -15.64
N LEU A 184 -10.64 5.78 -15.64
CA LEU A 184 -9.92 6.20 -16.85
C LEU A 184 -9.12 5.03 -17.47
N LYS A 185 -8.46 4.21 -16.64
CA LYS A 185 -7.76 3.00 -17.10
C LYS A 185 -8.73 1.98 -17.68
N MET A 186 -9.86 1.74 -17.02
CA MET A 186 -10.90 0.82 -17.51
C MET A 186 -11.44 1.28 -18.87
N GLN A 187 -11.73 2.57 -19.01
CA GLN A 187 -12.21 3.15 -20.26
C GLN A 187 -11.17 3.00 -21.38
N ALA A 188 -9.89 3.25 -21.10
CA ALA A 188 -8.82 3.04 -22.06
C ALA A 188 -8.73 1.57 -22.52
N ILE A 189 -8.91 0.61 -21.60
CA ILE A 189 -8.94 -0.83 -21.93
C ILE A 189 -10.12 -1.16 -22.85
N ILE A 190 -11.32 -0.69 -22.51
CA ILE A 190 -12.54 -0.92 -23.31
C ILE A 190 -12.37 -0.37 -24.73
N VAL A 191 -11.90 0.87 -24.84
CA VAL A 191 -11.67 1.54 -26.13
C VAL A 191 -10.60 0.80 -26.95
N THR A 192 -9.55 0.29 -26.30
CA THR A 192 -8.52 -0.52 -26.96
C THR A 192 -9.06 -1.87 -27.45
N ALA A 193 -9.85 -2.57 -26.64
CA ALA A 193 -10.47 -3.83 -27.04
C ALA A 193 -11.39 -3.65 -28.26
N LEU A 194 -12.22 -2.60 -28.24
CA LEU A 194 -13.13 -2.27 -29.33
C LEU A 194 -12.37 -1.92 -30.62
N TYR A 195 -11.29 -1.15 -30.51
CA TYR A 195 -10.41 -0.85 -31.65
C TYR A 195 -9.77 -2.12 -32.25
N VAL A 196 -9.23 -3.01 -31.41
CA VAL A 196 -8.63 -4.27 -31.88
C VAL A 196 -9.66 -5.16 -32.57
N ALA A 197 -10.87 -5.26 -32.03
CA ALA A 197 -11.96 -6.03 -32.65
C ALA A 197 -12.35 -5.49 -34.03
N LEU A 198 -12.50 -4.16 -34.15
CA LEU A 198 -12.78 -3.51 -35.44
C LEU A 198 -11.62 -3.70 -36.43
N LEU A 199 -10.38 -3.57 -35.97
CA LEU A 199 -9.20 -3.75 -36.80
C LEU A 199 -9.12 -5.19 -37.34
N PHE A 200 -9.40 -6.18 -36.49
CA PHE A 200 -9.49 -7.58 -36.92
C PHE A 200 -10.58 -7.81 -37.97
N PHE A 201 -11.77 -7.24 -37.76
CA PHE A 201 -12.88 -7.32 -38.72
C PHE A 201 -12.50 -6.71 -40.08
N VAL A 202 -11.90 -5.52 -40.09
CA VAL A 202 -11.48 -4.84 -41.32
C VAL A 202 -10.41 -5.65 -42.07
N ILE A 203 -9.45 -6.24 -41.36
CA ILE A 203 -8.41 -7.08 -41.96
C ILE A 203 -9.01 -8.33 -42.61
N MET A 204 -9.98 -8.98 -41.95
CA MET A 204 -10.65 -10.17 -42.46
C MET A 204 -11.52 -9.87 -43.69
N GLN A 205 -12.25 -8.75 -43.67
CA GLN A 205 -13.23 -8.43 -44.72
C GLN A 205 -12.61 -7.76 -45.95
N PHE A 206 -11.64 -6.86 -45.76
CA PHE A 206 -11.13 -5.99 -46.84
C PHE A 206 -9.67 -6.30 -47.23
N GLY A 207 -9.00 -7.21 -46.52
CA GLY A 207 -7.62 -7.59 -46.80
C GLY A 207 -6.60 -6.50 -46.43
N PHE A 208 -5.49 -6.93 -45.81
CA PHE A 208 -4.48 -6.00 -45.28
C PHE A 208 -3.71 -5.22 -46.36
N LYS A 209 -3.52 -5.80 -47.55
CA LYS A 209 -2.63 -5.25 -48.58
C LYS A 209 -3.23 -4.07 -49.35
N GLU A 210 -4.55 -4.06 -49.59
CA GLU A 210 -5.20 -2.98 -50.35
C GLU A 210 -5.44 -1.72 -49.51
N HIS A 211 -5.68 -1.87 -48.21
CA HIS A 211 -6.03 -0.77 -47.32
C HIS A 211 -4.98 -0.43 -46.24
N GLY A 212 -3.74 -0.86 -46.42
CA GLY A 212 -2.66 -0.67 -45.44
C GLY A 212 -2.45 0.79 -45.01
N LYS A 213 -2.58 1.77 -45.92
CA LYS A 213 -2.46 3.21 -45.59
C LYS A 213 -3.57 3.69 -44.64
N LEU A 214 -4.80 3.20 -44.85
CA LEU A 214 -5.97 3.53 -44.04
C LEU A 214 -5.83 2.95 -42.63
N ILE A 215 -5.38 1.69 -42.52
CA ILE A 215 -5.11 1.00 -41.26
C ILE A 215 -3.96 1.70 -40.49
N LEU A 216 -2.93 2.16 -41.19
CA LEU A 216 -1.80 2.85 -40.56
C LEU A 216 -2.22 4.22 -40.01
N MET A 217 -3.01 4.99 -40.76
CA MET A 217 -3.56 6.27 -40.29
C MET A 217 -4.50 6.09 -39.09
N SER A 218 -5.38 5.08 -39.11
CA SER A 218 -6.26 4.82 -37.97
C SER A 218 -5.47 4.41 -36.71
N CYS A 219 -4.39 3.64 -36.87
CA CYS A 219 -3.50 3.26 -35.78
C CYS A 219 -2.77 4.46 -35.16
N LEU A 220 -2.27 5.37 -35.99
CA LEU A 220 -1.63 6.60 -35.52
C LEU A 220 -2.60 7.52 -34.78
N ILE A 221 -3.83 7.67 -35.29
CA ILE A 221 -4.88 8.44 -34.63
C ILE A 221 -5.25 7.79 -33.29
N PHE A 222 -5.38 6.47 -33.25
CA PHE A 222 -5.68 5.73 -32.03
C PHE A 222 -4.57 5.87 -30.97
N LEU A 223 -3.31 5.72 -31.37
CA LEU A 223 -2.16 5.89 -30.48
C LEU A 223 -2.06 7.33 -29.94
N SER A 224 -2.28 8.34 -30.78
CA SER A 224 -2.29 9.73 -30.34
C SER A 224 -3.43 10.00 -29.34
N GLY A 225 -4.62 9.43 -29.57
CA GLY A 225 -5.74 9.46 -28.62
C GLY A 225 -5.42 8.80 -27.27
N LEU A 226 -4.78 7.62 -27.28
CA LEU A 226 -4.33 6.96 -26.04
C LEU A 226 -3.30 7.82 -25.29
N ILE A 227 -2.28 8.33 -25.98
CA ILE A 227 -1.26 9.20 -25.39
C ILE A 227 -1.92 10.43 -24.78
N TRP A 228 -2.91 11.03 -25.45
CA TRP A 228 -3.67 12.17 -24.95
C TRP A 228 -4.42 11.84 -23.66
N ILE A 229 -5.16 10.72 -23.62
CA ILE A 229 -5.88 10.26 -22.42
C ILE A 229 -4.92 10.07 -21.25
N PHE A 230 -3.76 9.42 -21.46
CA PHE A 230 -2.77 9.22 -20.40
C PHE A 230 -2.00 10.49 -20.03
N ALA A 231 -1.78 11.42 -20.96
CA ALA A 231 -1.15 12.71 -20.69
C ALA A 231 -2.07 13.60 -19.86
N MET A 232 -3.36 13.67 -20.22
CA MET A 232 -4.37 14.40 -19.48
C MET A 232 -4.61 13.76 -18.10
N GLY A 233 -4.68 12.43 -18.05
CA GLY A 233 -4.77 11.67 -16.80
C GLY A 233 -3.61 11.93 -15.82
N ARG A 234 -2.40 12.17 -16.33
CA ARG A 234 -1.22 12.54 -15.52
C ARG A 234 -1.20 14.01 -15.11
N ARG A 235 -1.81 14.91 -15.89
CA ARG A 235 -1.88 16.36 -15.62
C ARG A 235 -3.01 16.77 -14.70
N LEU A 236 -3.91 15.85 -14.33
CA LEU A 236 -4.90 16.04 -13.27
C LEU A 236 -4.19 16.26 -11.93
N LYS A 237 -3.81 17.52 -11.67
CA LYS A 237 -3.45 18.00 -10.34
C LYS A 237 -4.73 18.07 -9.53
N TRP A 238 -4.99 17.03 -8.77
CA TRP A 238 -6.07 17.02 -7.80
C TRP A 238 -5.75 18.09 -6.76
N LYS A 239 -6.51 19.20 -6.73
CA LYS A 239 -6.42 20.19 -5.65
C LYS A 239 -7.17 19.63 -4.44
N VAL A 240 -6.47 19.56 -3.31
CA VAL A 240 -7.07 19.30 -1.99
C VAL A 240 -7.80 20.57 -1.55
#